data_AF-A0A8J8WH89-F1
#
_entry.id   AF-A0A8J8WH89-F1
#
_cell.length_a   1.000
_cell.length_b   1.000
_cell.length_c   1.000
_cell.angle_alpha   90.00
_cell.angle_beta   90.00
_cell.angle_gamma   90.00
#
_symmetry.space_group_name_H-M   'P 1'
#
loop_
_entity.id
_entity.type
_entity.pdbx_description
1 polymer ?
#
loop_
_entity_poly.entity_id
_entity_poly.type
_entity_poly.pdbx_seq_one_letter_code
_entity_poly.pdbx_strand_id
1 'polypeptide(L)'
;MRYMGQDIDGFRRMMAGYKSTIIIALTDANLLQSSITADSLESYKEMIETTTGDLEAHLETIDEKLEMIIAHNANDSSADAGELQIMEEERLSTQKCLEICAQLSSHIDQIQRTQNSTHDATKHNASSSVSEAVTNEGLQECKYSLSNTAAKLETHLKALMDRIVTKSRTTMASQEDIADMIRLQEEWETTRQCMHICSKAGAHLSENVSMIDNYATGDAIQFMVSTDGKVIHGKNRGLGWRTRQVGGHLNDASLQQLSKDINRMSFGNANQERPPSGGDSHSSYDERPKDQVLSDFQERYGEGFKLAKARPAAPVASMASVPTNE
;
A
#
# COMPACT_ATOMS: atom_id res chain seq x y z
N MET A 1 -20.07 31.64 17.91
CA MET A 1 -20.66 31.13 16.66
C MET A 1 -20.64 29.60 16.78
N ARG A 2 -21.78 28.92 16.65
CA ARG A 2 -21.89 27.46 16.65
C ARG A 2 -22.51 27.04 15.32
N TYR A 3 -21.96 26.01 14.68
CA TYR A 3 -22.48 25.47 13.44
C TYR A 3 -23.00 24.06 13.72
N MET A 4 -24.31 23.82 13.58
CA MET A 4 -24.96 22.54 13.93
C MET A 4 -24.60 22.03 15.33
N GLY A 5 -24.67 22.90 16.33
CA GLY A 5 -24.28 22.56 17.70
C GLY A 5 -22.78 22.36 17.94
N GLN A 6 -21.93 22.33 16.90
CA GLN A 6 -20.48 22.21 17.04
C GLN A 6 -19.79 23.54 17.28
N ASP A 7 -18.61 23.44 17.90
CA ASP A 7 -17.67 24.54 18.02
C ASP A 7 -16.94 24.82 16.70
N ILE A 8 -16.14 25.89 16.70
CA ILE A 8 -15.37 26.32 15.53
C ILE A 8 -14.36 25.25 15.10
N ASP A 9 -13.86 24.46 16.06
CA ASP A 9 -12.89 23.41 15.78
C ASP A 9 -13.52 22.20 15.07
N GLY A 10 -14.77 21.86 15.38
CA GLY A 10 -15.55 20.85 14.66
C GLY A 10 -15.82 21.24 13.21
N PHE A 11 -16.26 22.49 12.99
CA PHE A 11 -16.42 23.02 11.64
C PHE A 11 -15.09 23.04 10.85
N ARG A 12 -13.99 23.41 11.50
CA ARG A 12 -12.66 23.39 10.86
C ARG A 12 -12.23 21.98 10.46
N ARG A 13 -12.53 20.97 11.28
CA ARG A 13 -12.25 19.54 10.98
C ARG A 13 -13.05 19.06 9.78
N MET A 14 -14.36 19.32 9.75
CA MET A 14 -15.23 19.01 8.60
C MET A 14 -14.68 19.62 7.30
N MET A 15 -14.37 20.93 7.32
CA MET A 15 -13.80 21.62 6.16
C MET A 15 -12.45 21.06 5.72
N ALA A 16 -11.63 20.61 6.67
CA ALA A 16 -10.36 19.96 6.36
C ALA A 16 -10.59 18.62 5.63
N GLY A 17 -11.55 17.81 6.09
CA GLY A 17 -11.94 16.56 5.41
C GLY A 17 -12.35 16.79 3.96
N TYR A 18 -13.26 17.73 3.71
CA TYR A 18 -13.70 18.04 2.33
C TYR A 18 -12.59 18.60 1.45
N LYS A 19 -11.72 19.45 2.00
CA LYS A 19 -10.54 19.95 1.28
C LYS A 19 -9.61 18.78 0.90
N SER A 20 -9.35 17.86 1.82
CA SER A 20 -8.52 16.69 1.56
C SER A 20 -9.14 15.79 0.50
N THR A 21 -10.46 15.58 0.51
CA THR A 21 -11.16 14.84 -0.56
C THR A 21 -10.95 15.47 -1.94
N ILE A 22 -11.01 16.79 -2.06
CA ILE A 22 -10.75 17.49 -3.33
C ILE A 22 -9.31 17.26 -3.78
N ILE A 23 -8.35 17.36 -2.86
CA ILE A 23 -6.93 17.10 -3.15
C ILE A 23 -6.73 15.64 -3.60
N ILE A 24 -7.40 14.69 -2.96
CA ILE A 24 -7.36 13.28 -3.36
C ILE A 24 -7.87 13.12 -4.78
N ALA A 25 -9.05 13.65 -5.11
CA ALA A 25 -9.62 13.56 -6.46
C ALA A 25 -8.70 14.18 -7.53
N LEU A 26 -8.07 15.31 -7.22
CA LEU A 26 -7.10 15.95 -8.12
C LEU A 26 -5.82 15.11 -8.27
N THR A 27 -5.33 14.52 -7.19
CA THR A 27 -4.12 13.69 -7.22
C THR A 27 -4.39 12.39 -7.98
N ASP A 28 -5.57 11.78 -7.77
CA ASP A 28 -6.02 10.59 -8.49
C ASP A 28 -6.05 10.81 -10.01
N ALA A 29 -6.60 11.95 -10.45
CA ALA A 29 -6.64 12.32 -11.87
C ALA A 29 -5.24 12.52 -12.47
N ASN A 30 -4.28 12.98 -11.67
CA ASN A 30 -2.90 13.23 -12.10
C ASN A 30 -1.98 12.01 -11.98
N LEU A 31 -2.43 10.93 -11.33
CA LEU A 31 -1.65 9.75 -10.99
C LEU A 31 -1.10 9.03 -12.24
N LEU A 32 -1.81 9.14 -13.36
CA LEU A 32 -1.42 8.56 -14.65
C LEU A 32 -0.52 9.47 -15.50
N GLN A 33 -0.43 10.77 -15.20
CA GLN A 33 0.22 11.75 -16.08
C GLN A 33 1.62 12.16 -15.62
N SER A 34 1.95 11.97 -14.34
CA SER A 34 3.23 12.39 -13.76
C SER A 34 4.06 11.20 -13.31
N SER A 35 5.39 11.30 -13.49
CA SER A 35 6.36 10.41 -12.83
C SER A 35 6.27 10.61 -11.32
N ILE A 36 5.46 9.81 -10.64
CA ILE A 36 5.26 9.88 -9.18
C ILE A 36 6.44 9.21 -8.46
N THR A 37 6.96 9.86 -7.43
CA THR A 37 8.02 9.30 -6.59
C THR A 37 7.43 8.37 -5.54
N ALA A 38 8.23 7.42 -5.06
CA ALA A 38 7.84 6.50 -4.00
C ALA A 38 7.30 7.21 -2.75
N ASP A 39 7.93 8.32 -2.34
CA ASP A 39 7.52 9.11 -1.17
C ASP A 39 6.17 9.80 -1.38
N SER A 40 5.94 10.36 -2.57
CA SER A 40 4.65 10.98 -2.91
C SER A 40 3.50 9.97 -2.97
N LEU A 41 3.80 8.70 -3.28
CA LEU A 41 2.81 7.64 -3.32
C LEU A 41 2.39 7.19 -1.91
N GLU A 42 3.34 7.02 -1.00
CA GLU A 42 3.02 6.68 0.39
C GLU A 42 2.27 7.83 1.06
N SER A 43 2.69 9.08 0.81
CA SER A 43 1.98 10.27 1.31
C SER A 43 0.56 10.36 0.76
N TYR A 44 0.33 10.00 -0.51
CA TYR A 44 -1.01 9.95 -1.09
C TYR A 44 -1.88 8.87 -0.45
N LYS A 45 -1.32 7.68 -0.22
CA LYS A 45 -2.00 6.59 0.49
C LYS A 45 -2.38 6.99 1.92
N GLU A 46 -1.45 7.56 2.67
CA GLU A 46 -1.68 8.08 4.03
C GLU A 46 -2.76 9.16 4.04
N MET A 47 -2.79 10.03 3.02
CA MET A 47 -3.83 11.04 2.86
C MET A 47 -5.21 10.42 2.63
N ILE A 48 -5.32 9.38 1.81
CA ILE A 48 -6.57 8.63 1.61
C ILE A 48 -7.03 8.01 2.93
N GLU A 49 -6.14 7.30 3.64
CA GLU A 49 -6.46 6.62 4.90
C GLU A 49 -6.92 7.63 5.97
N THR A 50 -6.17 8.72 6.15
CA THR A 50 -6.49 9.78 7.13
C THR A 50 -7.82 10.47 6.80
N THR A 51 -8.02 10.85 5.54
CA THR A 51 -9.27 11.52 5.11
C THR A 51 -10.47 10.61 5.26
N THR A 52 -10.30 9.31 4.98
CA THR A 52 -11.36 8.31 5.17
C THR A 52 -11.76 8.24 6.64
N GLY A 53 -10.79 8.16 7.56
CA GLY A 53 -11.06 8.15 9.00
C GLY A 53 -11.72 9.44 9.50
N ASP A 54 -11.29 10.60 9.00
CA ASP A 54 -11.91 11.90 9.34
C ASP A 54 -13.39 11.97 8.88
N LEU A 55 -13.69 11.44 7.69
CA LEU A 55 -15.05 11.39 7.15
C LEU A 55 -15.93 10.38 7.90
N GLU A 56 -15.38 9.25 8.32
CA GLU A 56 -16.08 8.26 9.16
C GLU A 56 -16.47 8.85 10.52
N ALA A 57 -15.52 9.51 11.20
CA ALA A 57 -15.79 10.21 12.46
C ALA A 57 -16.84 11.33 12.29
N HIS A 58 -16.85 11.99 11.13
CA HIS A 58 -17.86 12.99 10.82
C HIS A 58 -19.25 12.36 10.63
N LEU A 59 -19.36 11.23 9.93
CA LEU A 59 -20.62 10.48 9.77
C LEU A 59 -21.17 10.02 11.13
N GLU A 60 -20.31 9.51 12.01
CA GLU A 60 -20.71 9.13 13.38
C GLU A 60 -21.31 10.33 14.12
N THR A 61 -20.69 11.52 13.99
CA THR A 61 -21.23 12.73 14.62
C THR A 61 -22.57 13.16 14.01
N ILE A 62 -22.80 12.92 12.72
CA ILE A 62 -24.10 13.18 12.08
C ILE A 62 -25.15 12.20 12.62
N ASP A 63 -24.80 10.92 12.72
CA ASP A 63 -25.67 9.87 13.24
C ASP A 63 -26.11 10.17 14.70
N GLU A 64 -25.17 10.57 15.57
CA GLU A 64 -25.46 10.98 16.96
C GLU A 64 -26.46 12.14 17.01
N LYS A 65 -26.34 13.13 16.12
CA LYS A 65 -27.25 14.28 16.07
C LYS A 65 -28.64 13.92 15.57
N LEU A 66 -28.71 13.05 14.56
CA LEU A 66 -29.98 12.54 14.07
C LEU A 66 -30.73 11.80 15.18
N GLU A 67 -30.02 10.93 15.90
CA GLU A 67 -30.59 10.19 17.03
C GLU A 67 -31.07 11.13 18.14
N MET A 68 -30.30 12.16 18.50
CA MET A 68 -30.72 13.15 19.49
C MET A 68 -31.99 13.90 19.08
N ILE A 69 -32.08 14.34 17.82
CA ILE A 69 -33.24 15.07 17.31
C ILE A 69 -34.49 14.16 17.29
N ILE A 70 -34.35 12.91 16.82
CA ILE A 70 -35.45 11.94 16.77
C ILE A 70 -35.90 11.57 18.20
N ALA A 71 -34.97 11.31 19.11
CA ALA A 71 -35.26 10.99 20.50
C ALA A 71 -35.94 12.15 21.24
N HIS A 72 -35.53 13.40 20.97
CA HIS A 72 -36.18 14.58 21.54
C HIS A 72 -37.67 14.62 21.18
N ASN A 73 -37.99 14.38 19.91
CA ASN A 73 -39.36 14.45 19.38
C ASN A 73 -40.19 13.19 19.71
N ALA A 74 -39.55 12.05 20.02
CA ALA A 74 -40.23 10.84 20.48
C ALA A 74 -40.94 11.02 21.84
N ASN A 75 -40.47 11.95 22.67
CA ASN A 75 -41.04 12.23 23.98
C ASN A 75 -42.43 12.91 23.91
N ASP A 76 -42.84 13.42 22.75
CA ASP A 76 -44.12 14.11 22.55
C ASP A 76 -45.33 13.17 22.31
N SER A 77 -45.13 11.84 22.44
CA SER A 77 -46.18 10.81 22.54
C SER A 77 -47.22 10.78 21.41
N SER A 78 -46.78 10.94 20.15
CA SER A 78 -47.62 10.69 18.97
C SER A 78 -47.33 9.32 18.34
N ALA A 79 -48.33 8.67 17.74
CA ALA A 79 -48.14 7.41 17.00
C ALA A 79 -47.12 7.55 15.86
N ASP A 80 -47.03 8.73 15.26
CA ASP A 80 -46.06 9.06 14.21
C ASP A 80 -44.62 9.13 14.72
N ALA A 81 -44.41 9.45 16.00
CA ALA A 81 -43.08 9.48 16.60
C ALA A 81 -42.50 8.06 16.77
N GLY A 82 -43.35 7.07 17.04
CA GLY A 82 -42.95 5.66 17.09
C GLY A 82 -42.51 5.12 15.72
N GLU A 83 -43.16 5.56 14.63
CA GLU A 83 -42.73 5.19 13.28
C GLU A 83 -41.39 5.81 12.89
N LEU A 84 -41.10 7.04 13.33
CA LEU A 84 -39.78 7.67 13.12
C LEU A 84 -38.66 6.87 13.80
N GLN A 85 -38.90 6.40 15.03
CA GLN A 85 -37.92 5.58 15.76
C GLN A 85 -37.66 4.24 15.07
N ILE A 86 -38.71 3.57 14.57
CA ILE A 86 -38.55 2.30 13.83
C ILE A 86 -37.71 2.51 12.55
N MET A 87 -37.93 3.60 11.83
CA MET A 87 -37.12 3.90 10.63
C MET A 87 -35.66 4.19 10.97
N GLU A 88 -35.38 4.79 12.12
CA GLU A 88 -34.02 5.05 12.59
C GLU A 88 -33.31 3.75 13.00
N GLU A 89 -34.01 2.86 13.70
CA GLU A 89 -33.50 1.51 14.00
C GLU A 89 -33.18 0.72 12.72
N GLU A 90 -34.05 0.83 11.70
CA GLU A 90 -33.84 0.22 10.39
C GLU A 90 -32.62 0.83 9.67
N ARG A 91 -32.42 2.14 9.78
CA ARG A 91 -31.25 2.87 9.23
C ARG A 91 -29.95 2.36 9.87
N LEU A 92 -29.88 2.33 11.20
CA LEU A 92 -28.72 1.83 11.94
C LEU A 92 -28.42 0.36 11.63
N SER A 93 -29.46 -0.48 11.55
CA SER A 93 -29.33 -1.88 11.16
C SER A 93 -28.78 -2.05 9.73
N THR A 94 -29.26 -1.23 8.79
CA THR A 94 -28.78 -1.22 7.40
C THR A 94 -27.31 -0.78 7.33
N GLN A 95 -26.92 0.22 8.11
CA GLN A 95 -25.52 0.67 8.22
C GLN A 95 -24.62 -0.43 8.80
N LYS A 96 -25.09 -1.18 9.81
CA LYS A 96 -24.35 -2.32 10.34
C LYS A 96 -24.17 -3.42 9.31
N CYS A 97 -25.18 -3.68 8.49
CA CYS A 97 -25.08 -4.64 7.38
C CYS A 97 -24.01 -4.21 6.36
N LEU A 98 -23.86 -2.91 6.07
CA LEU A 98 -22.80 -2.40 5.21
C LEU A 98 -21.41 -2.61 5.80
N GLU A 99 -21.24 -2.37 7.10
CA GLU A 99 -19.97 -2.62 7.81
C GLU A 99 -19.58 -4.11 7.73
N ILE A 100 -20.54 -5.02 7.92
CA ILE A 100 -20.33 -6.46 7.76
C ILE A 100 -19.90 -6.79 6.33
N CYS A 101 -20.51 -6.16 5.32
CA CYS A 101 -20.10 -6.35 3.93
C CYS A 101 -18.66 -5.89 3.69
N ALA A 102 -18.26 -4.73 4.21
CA ALA A 102 -16.89 -4.23 4.09
C ALA A 102 -15.87 -5.17 4.77
N GLN A 103 -16.16 -5.62 5.99
CA GLN A 103 -15.30 -6.55 6.74
C GLN A 103 -15.11 -7.87 6.01
N LEU A 104 -16.19 -8.46 5.49
CA LEU A 104 -16.11 -9.72 4.75
C LEU A 104 -15.32 -9.57 3.44
N SER A 105 -15.48 -8.46 2.72
CA SER A 105 -14.70 -8.17 1.52
C SER A 105 -13.21 -8.07 1.83
N SER A 106 -12.84 -7.34 2.88
CA SER A 106 -11.45 -7.19 3.33
C SER A 106 -10.82 -8.54 3.71
N HIS A 107 -11.61 -9.41 4.37
CA HIS A 107 -11.17 -10.75 4.73
C HIS A 107 -10.92 -11.62 3.48
N ILE A 108 -11.76 -11.52 2.44
CA ILE A 108 -11.53 -12.18 1.15
C ILE A 108 -10.21 -11.69 0.52
N ASP A 109 -9.97 -10.38 0.51
CA ASP A 109 -8.73 -9.80 -0.02
C ASP A 109 -7.48 -10.26 0.76
N GLN A 110 -7.61 -10.51 2.08
CA GLN A 110 -6.53 -11.08 2.89
C GLN A 110 -6.25 -12.55 2.55
N ILE A 111 -7.30 -13.36 2.33
CA ILE A 111 -7.15 -14.77 1.91
C ILE A 111 -6.40 -14.83 0.58
N GLN A 112 -6.82 -14.04 -0.40
CA GLN A 112 -6.20 -14.00 -1.73
C GLN A 112 -4.72 -13.57 -1.68
N ARG A 113 -4.37 -12.58 -0.84
CA ARG A 113 -2.97 -12.18 -0.62
C ARG A 113 -2.13 -13.30 0.00
N THR A 114 -2.69 -14.01 0.98
CA THR A 114 -1.98 -15.11 1.68
C THR A 114 -1.70 -16.29 0.75
N GLN A 115 -2.66 -16.64 -0.11
CA GLN A 115 -2.47 -17.67 -1.14
C GLN A 115 -1.34 -17.30 -2.10
N ASN A 116 -1.30 -16.05 -2.57
CA ASN A 116 -0.25 -15.57 -3.48
C ASN A 116 1.13 -15.54 -2.83
N SER A 117 1.23 -15.16 -1.55
CA SER A 117 2.51 -15.11 -0.81
C SER A 117 3.12 -16.49 -0.52
N THR A 118 2.29 -17.54 -0.40
CA THR A 118 2.77 -18.90 -0.09
C THR A 118 3.42 -19.57 -1.31
N HIS A 119 3.04 -19.14 -2.52
CA HIS A 119 3.62 -19.61 -3.78
C HIS A 119 5.04 -19.06 -4.04
N ASP A 120 5.35 -17.83 -3.63
CA ASP A 120 6.68 -17.22 -3.85
C ASP A 120 7.81 -17.86 -3.02
N ALA A 121 7.48 -18.46 -1.88
CA ALA A 121 8.45 -19.17 -1.04
C ALA A 121 8.79 -20.58 -1.56
N THR A 122 7.98 -21.13 -2.47
CA THR A 122 8.08 -22.53 -2.91
C THR A 122 8.26 -22.62 -4.43
N LYS A 123 9.38 -22.10 -4.94
CA LYS A 123 9.77 -22.34 -6.34
C LYS A 123 10.05 -23.82 -6.56
N HIS A 124 9.12 -24.53 -7.18
CA HIS A 124 9.33 -25.32 -8.40
C HIS A 124 8.05 -26.08 -8.78
N ASN A 125 7.53 -25.77 -9.97
CA ASN A 125 6.58 -26.58 -10.75
C ASN A 125 5.21 -26.88 -10.13
N ALA A 126 4.24 -25.99 -10.34
CA ALA A 126 2.85 -26.41 -10.59
C ALA A 126 2.13 -25.29 -11.35
N SER A 127 1.45 -25.64 -12.45
CA SER A 127 0.32 -24.82 -12.91
C SER A 127 -0.59 -24.58 -11.72
N SER A 128 -1.18 -23.39 -11.55
CA SER A 128 -2.22 -23.16 -10.52
C SER A 128 -3.12 -24.37 -10.46
N SER A 129 -3.18 -25.05 -9.31
CA SER A 129 -3.92 -26.30 -9.25
C SER A 129 -5.38 -25.99 -9.61
N VAL A 130 -6.07 -26.91 -10.28
CA VAL A 130 -7.50 -26.70 -10.62
C VAL A 130 -8.30 -26.32 -9.36
N SER A 131 -7.92 -26.86 -8.20
CA SER A 131 -8.48 -26.51 -6.89
C SER A 131 -8.28 -25.05 -6.49
N GLU A 132 -7.11 -24.45 -6.75
CA GLU A 132 -6.85 -23.03 -6.49
C GLU A 132 -7.63 -22.13 -7.45
N ALA A 133 -7.68 -22.50 -8.73
CA ALA A 133 -8.46 -21.76 -9.72
C ALA A 133 -9.95 -21.72 -9.33
N VAL A 134 -10.53 -22.86 -8.97
CA VAL A 134 -11.91 -22.97 -8.50
C VAL A 134 -12.13 -22.18 -7.19
N THR A 135 -11.17 -22.24 -6.26
CA THR A 135 -11.27 -21.47 -5.00
C THR A 135 -11.25 -19.97 -5.27
N ASN A 136 -10.36 -19.49 -6.13
CA ASN A 136 -10.27 -18.08 -6.48
C ASN A 136 -11.52 -17.61 -7.24
N GLU A 137 -12.04 -18.41 -8.17
CA GLU A 137 -13.31 -18.14 -8.86
C GLU A 137 -14.47 -17.97 -7.87
N GLY A 138 -14.61 -18.90 -6.91
CA GLY A 138 -15.64 -18.80 -5.87
C GLY A 138 -15.47 -17.59 -4.95
N LEU A 139 -14.24 -17.21 -4.61
CA LEU A 139 -13.95 -15.99 -3.83
C LEU A 139 -14.31 -14.72 -4.63
N GLN A 140 -14.06 -14.70 -5.93
CA GLN A 140 -14.45 -13.58 -6.81
C GLN A 140 -15.97 -13.47 -6.95
N GLU A 141 -16.66 -14.59 -7.12
CA GLU A 141 -18.13 -14.62 -7.14
C GLU A 141 -18.72 -14.10 -5.81
N CYS A 142 -18.14 -14.52 -4.68
CA CYS A 142 -18.52 -14.03 -3.36
C CYS A 142 -18.32 -12.51 -3.25
N LYS A 143 -17.18 -11.98 -3.70
CA LYS A 143 -16.89 -10.54 -3.70
C LYS A 143 -17.87 -9.75 -4.58
N TYR A 144 -18.22 -10.28 -5.75
CA TYR A 144 -19.21 -9.68 -6.64
C TYR A 144 -20.61 -9.65 -5.98
N SER A 145 -21.04 -10.77 -5.40
CA SER A 145 -22.32 -10.87 -4.68
C SER A 145 -22.39 -9.89 -3.50
N LEU A 146 -21.30 -9.77 -2.75
CA LEU A 146 -21.18 -8.86 -1.62
C LEU A 146 -21.24 -7.40 -2.05
N SER A 147 -20.56 -7.04 -3.14
CA SER A 147 -20.60 -5.71 -3.73
C SER A 147 -22.01 -5.32 -4.19
N ASN A 148 -22.72 -6.26 -4.83
CA ASN A 148 -24.10 -6.05 -5.23
C ASN A 148 -25.05 -5.89 -4.04
N THR A 149 -24.80 -6.63 -2.95
CA THR A 149 -25.56 -6.51 -1.70
C THR A 149 -25.31 -5.15 -1.04
N ALA A 150 -24.05 -4.72 -0.97
CA ALA A 150 -23.69 -3.40 -0.44
C ALA A 150 -24.36 -2.27 -1.24
N ALA A 151 -24.34 -2.31 -2.57
CA ALA A 151 -24.99 -1.31 -3.41
C ALA A 151 -26.51 -1.20 -3.17
N LYS A 152 -27.19 -2.34 -2.95
CA LYS A 152 -28.61 -2.37 -2.59
C LYS A 152 -28.85 -1.77 -1.22
N LEU A 153 -28.02 -2.10 -0.23
CA LEU A 153 -28.10 -1.55 1.12
C LEU A 153 -27.83 -0.04 1.13
N GLU A 154 -26.89 0.46 0.35
CA GLU A 154 -26.63 1.91 0.20
C GLU A 154 -27.84 2.63 -0.40
N THR A 155 -28.45 2.06 -1.43
CA THR A 155 -29.67 2.61 -2.05
C THR A 155 -30.81 2.64 -1.04
N HIS A 156 -30.97 1.56 -0.26
CA HIS A 156 -31.97 1.46 0.78
C HIS A 156 -31.74 2.50 1.89
N LEU A 157 -30.50 2.66 2.34
CA LEU A 157 -30.12 3.61 3.37
C LEU A 157 -30.42 5.05 2.97
N LYS A 158 -30.15 5.41 1.70
CA LYS A 158 -30.49 6.71 1.16
C LYS A 158 -32.01 6.93 1.13
N ALA A 159 -32.77 5.94 0.69
CA ALA A 159 -34.23 6.00 0.70
C ALA A 159 -34.82 6.12 2.11
N LEU A 160 -34.23 5.44 3.10
CA LEU A 160 -34.61 5.59 4.52
C LEU A 160 -34.35 7.01 5.01
N MET A 161 -33.19 7.58 4.69
CA MET A 161 -32.85 8.95 5.09
C MET A 161 -33.85 9.96 4.51
N ASP A 162 -34.18 9.85 3.22
CA ASP A 162 -35.17 10.70 2.56
C ASP A 162 -36.55 10.57 3.21
N ARG A 163 -36.92 9.35 3.60
CA ARG A 163 -38.20 9.06 4.27
C ARG A 163 -38.24 9.61 5.69
N ILE A 164 -37.15 9.52 6.45
CA ILE A 164 -37.01 10.13 7.78
C ILE A 164 -37.21 11.65 7.68
N VAL A 165 -36.54 12.32 6.73
CA VAL A 165 -36.69 13.77 6.54
C VAL A 165 -38.06 14.17 5.98
N THR A 166 -38.72 13.30 5.23
CA THR A 166 -40.09 13.57 4.77
C THR A 166 -41.08 13.47 5.93
N LYS A 167 -40.93 12.44 6.78
CA LYS A 167 -41.81 12.22 7.92
C LYS A 167 -41.56 13.23 9.06
N SER A 168 -40.32 13.66 9.26
CA SER A 168 -39.98 14.70 10.24
C SER A 168 -40.79 15.98 10.03
N ARG A 169 -41.01 16.41 8.79
CA ARG A 169 -41.81 17.61 8.45
C ARG A 169 -43.28 17.52 8.89
N THR A 170 -43.83 16.31 8.98
CA THR A 170 -45.23 16.11 9.38
C THR A 170 -45.38 15.85 10.87
N THR A 171 -44.34 15.30 11.51
CA THR A 171 -44.40 14.81 12.89
C THR A 171 -43.81 15.80 13.89
N MET A 172 -42.80 16.58 13.51
CA MET A 172 -42.08 17.45 14.43
C MET A 172 -42.75 18.83 14.51
N ALA A 173 -42.89 19.35 15.74
CA ALA A 173 -43.46 20.67 15.98
C ALA A 173 -42.42 21.80 15.86
N SER A 174 -41.14 21.48 16.07
CA SER A 174 -40.02 22.43 16.01
C SER A 174 -39.58 22.66 14.56
N GLN A 175 -39.79 23.88 14.05
CA GLN A 175 -39.29 24.30 12.75
C GLN A 175 -37.75 24.32 12.69
N GLU A 176 -37.09 24.54 13.83
CA GLU A 176 -35.63 24.50 13.94
C GLU A 176 -35.11 23.07 13.75
N ASP A 177 -35.74 22.09 14.40
CA ASP A 177 -35.35 20.68 14.28
C ASP A 177 -35.57 20.15 12.85
N ILE A 178 -36.65 20.58 12.19
CA ILE A 178 -36.90 20.25 10.77
C ILE A 178 -35.79 20.81 9.88
N ALA A 179 -35.38 22.06 10.11
CA ALA A 179 -34.31 22.70 9.34
C ALA A 179 -32.96 22.00 9.57
N ASP A 180 -32.65 21.64 10.81
CA ASP A 180 -31.43 20.90 11.15
C ASP A 180 -31.44 19.48 10.57
N MET A 181 -32.58 18.79 10.57
CA MET A 181 -32.74 17.48 9.92
C MET A 181 -32.43 17.52 8.42
N ILE A 182 -32.95 18.52 7.70
CA ILE A 182 -32.70 18.70 6.26
C ILE A 182 -31.20 18.92 6.02
N ARG A 183 -30.57 19.76 6.83
CA ARG A 183 -29.14 20.04 6.64
C ARG A 183 -28.26 18.84 7.01
N LEU A 184 -28.61 18.07 8.05
CA LEU A 184 -27.90 16.83 8.39
C LEU A 184 -28.01 15.79 7.27
N GLN A 185 -29.14 15.70 6.57
CA GLN A 185 -29.28 14.86 5.39
C GLN A 185 -28.34 15.30 4.26
N GLU A 186 -28.27 16.60 3.97
CA GLU A 186 -27.37 17.14 2.94
C GLU A 186 -25.89 16.87 3.29
N GLU A 187 -25.51 17.06 4.55
CA GLU A 187 -24.16 16.76 5.05
C GLU A 187 -23.86 15.26 5.02
N TRP A 188 -24.82 14.41 5.37
CA TRP A 188 -24.69 12.96 5.30
C TRP A 188 -24.44 12.48 3.88
N GLU A 189 -25.21 13.00 2.91
CA GLU A 189 -25.06 12.66 1.50
C GLU A 189 -23.71 13.13 0.95
N THR A 190 -23.34 14.37 1.25
CA THR A 190 -22.05 14.95 0.85
C THR A 190 -20.88 14.14 1.41
N THR A 191 -20.93 13.80 2.70
CA THR A 191 -19.86 13.07 3.38
C THR A 191 -19.71 11.65 2.81
N ARG A 192 -20.83 10.98 2.49
CA ARG A 192 -20.79 9.68 1.78
C ARG A 192 -20.25 9.78 0.36
N GLN A 193 -20.55 10.86 -0.36
CA GLN A 193 -19.97 11.09 -1.67
C GLN A 193 -18.44 11.29 -1.57
N CYS A 194 -17.98 12.00 -0.55
CA CYS A 194 -16.54 12.14 -0.26
C CYS A 194 -15.88 10.79 0.07
N MET A 195 -16.55 9.93 0.84
CA MET A 195 -16.08 8.57 1.11
C MET A 195 -15.97 7.74 -0.17
N HIS A 196 -16.96 7.83 -1.06
CA HIS A 196 -16.93 7.15 -2.35
C HIS A 196 -15.72 7.59 -3.20
N ILE A 197 -15.40 8.89 -3.20
CA ILE A 197 -14.20 9.42 -3.87
C ILE A 197 -12.93 8.82 -3.27
N CYS A 198 -12.80 8.78 -1.94
CA CYS A 198 -11.62 8.22 -1.26
C CYS A 198 -11.47 6.71 -1.54
N SER A 199 -12.58 5.96 -1.50
CA SER A 199 -12.60 4.53 -1.83
C SER A 199 -12.18 4.27 -3.27
N LYS A 200 -12.71 5.05 -4.23
CA LYS A 200 -12.35 4.95 -5.64
C LYS A 200 -10.86 5.26 -5.87
N ALA A 201 -10.34 6.30 -5.23
CA ALA A 201 -8.93 6.66 -5.27
C ALA A 201 -8.04 5.54 -4.70
N GLY A 202 -8.43 4.91 -3.60
CA GLY A 202 -7.73 3.77 -3.02
C GLY A 202 -7.73 2.54 -3.94
N ALA A 203 -8.87 2.23 -4.56
CA ALA A 203 -8.98 1.15 -5.54
C ALA A 203 -8.08 1.41 -6.75
N HIS A 204 -8.15 2.62 -7.33
CA HIS A 204 -7.33 3.03 -8.46
C HIS A 204 -5.83 2.97 -8.14
N LEU A 205 -5.43 3.37 -6.92
CA LEU A 205 -4.07 3.22 -6.43
C LEU A 205 -3.62 1.74 -6.40
N SER A 206 -4.47 0.85 -5.88
CA SER A 206 -4.17 -0.58 -5.80
C SER A 206 -4.07 -1.27 -7.17
N GLU A 207 -4.83 -0.80 -8.15
CA GLU A 207 -4.83 -1.34 -9.51
C GLU A 207 -3.62 -0.86 -10.33
N ASN A 208 -3.18 0.39 -10.13
CA ASN A 208 -2.14 1.03 -10.94
C ASN A 208 -0.74 1.03 -10.32
N VAL A 209 -0.59 0.54 -9.09
CA VAL A 209 0.71 0.41 -8.43
C VAL A 209 1.01 -1.05 -8.14
N SER A 210 2.17 -1.51 -8.58
CA SER A 210 2.74 -2.80 -8.16
C SER A 210 3.72 -2.60 -7.02
N MET A 211 3.44 -3.19 -5.86
CA MET A 211 4.38 -3.24 -4.74
C MET A 211 5.28 -4.48 -4.85
N ILE A 212 6.61 -4.30 -4.92
CA ILE A 212 7.58 -5.39 -5.10
C ILE A 212 8.73 -5.27 -4.10
N ASP A 213 8.91 -6.21 -3.18
CA ASP A 213 10.15 -6.35 -2.39
C ASP A 213 10.94 -7.55 -2.92
N ASN A 214 12.11 -7.29 -3.50
CA ASN A 214 12.97 -8.31 -4.09
C ASN A 214 14.23 -8.47 -3.24
N TYR A 215 14.55 -9.70 -2.88
CA TYR A 215 15.73 -10.05 -2.11
C TYR A 215 16.49 -11.20 -2.80
N ALA A 216 17.80 -11.03 -2.99
CA ALA A 216 18.65 -12.06 -3.54
C ALA A 216 20.00 -12.15 -2.80
N THR A 217 20.55 -13.36 -2.76
CA THR A 217 21.88 -13.63 -2.20
C THR A 217 22.79 -14.30 -3.26
N GLY A 218 24.11 -14.10 -3.16
CA GLY A 218 25.09 -14.73 -4.05
C GLY A 218 25.32 -14.00 -5.38
N ASP A 219 25.46 -14.75 -6.48
CA ASP A 219 25.55 -14.20 -7.84
C ASP A 219 24.13 -14.07 -8.41
N ALA A 220 23.58 -12.85 -8.41
CA ALA A 220 22.18 -12.62 -8.70
C ALA A 220 21.96 -11.46 -9.66
N ILE A 221 20.98 -11.65 -10.56
CA ILE A 221 20.46 -10.61 -11.45
C ILE A 221 19.00 -10.39 -11.07
N GLN A 222 18.66 -9.17 -10.67
CA GLN A 222 17.32 -8.81 -10.21
C GLN A 222 16.72 -7.75 -11.15
N PHE A 223 15.55 -8.03 -11.72
CA PHE A 223 14.78 -7.09 -12.53
C PHE A 223 13.56 -6.59 -11.75
N MET A 224 13.34 -5.28 -11.77
CA MET A 224 12.17 -4.60 -11.20
C MET A 224 11.65 -3.57 -12.22
N VAL A 225 11.00 -4.08 -13.26
CA VAL A 225 10.74 -3.32 -14.49
C VAL A 225 9.25 -3.30 -14.80
N SER A 226 8.73 -2.14 -15.19
CA SER A 226 7.40 -2.02 -15.80
C SER A 226 7.57 -1.85 -17.31
N THR A 227 6.81 -2.63 -18.08
CA THR A 227 6.77 -2.56 -19.55
C THR A 227 5.50 -1.89 -20.10
N ASP A 228 4.51 -1.67 -19.23
CA ASP A 228 3.14 -1.23 -19.53
C ASP A 228 2.81 0.19 -19.02
N GLY A 229 3.71 0.79 -18.25
CA GLY A 229 3.55 2.14 -17.68
C GLY A 229 3.05 2.13 -16.25
N LYS A 230 2.74 0.93 -15.72
CA LYS A 230 2.30 0.75 -14.34
C LYS A 230 3.39 1.19 -13.36
N VAL A 231 3.00 1.95 -12.34
CA VAL A 231 3.94 2.44 -11.33
C VAL A 231 4.45 1.24 -10.51
N ILE A 232 5.76 1.15 -10.34
CA ILE A 232 6.37 0.15 -9.45
C ILE A 232 6.88 0.86 -8.22
N HIS A 233 6.35 0.48 -7.06
CA HIS A 233 6.87 0.86 -5.77
C HIS A 233 7.57 -0.35 -5.15
N GLY A 234 8.90 -0.37 -5.14
CA GLY A 234 9.59 -1.57 -4.71
C GLY A 234 10.98 -1.35 -4.13
N LYS A 235 11.41 -2.32 -3.33
CA LYS A 235 12.76 -2.40 -2.75
C LYS A 235 13.51 -3.55 -3.39
N ASN A 236 14.72 -3.31 -3.84
CA ASN A 236 15.56 -4.34 -4.43
C ASN A 236 16.85 -4.51 -3.60
N ARG A 237 16.98 -5.64 -2.91
CA ARG A 237 18.08 -5.96 -2.00
C ARG A 237 18.91 -7.10 -2.56
N GLY A 238 20.20 -6.88 -2.74
CA GLY A 238 21.16 -7.88 -3.19
C GLY A 238 22.31 -8.02 -2.21
N LEU A 239 22.57 -9.24 -1.72
CA LEU A 239 23.67 -9.55 -0.81
C LEU A 239 24.57 -10.64 -1.42
N GLY A 240 25.66 -10.22 -2.07
CA GLY A 240 26.64 -11.16 -2.61
C GLY A 240 27.73 -10.46 -3.38
N TRP A 241 28.80 -11.19 -3.70
CA TRP A 241 30.00 -10.62 -4.33
C TRP A 241 29.75 -10.10 -5.76
N ARG A 242 28.66 -10.55 -6.41
CA ARG A 242 28.33 -10.20 -7.79
C ARG A 242 26.81 -10.06 -7.96
N THR A 243 26.27 -8.91 -7.59
CA THR A 243 24.84 -8.60 -7.75
C THR A 243 24.62 -7.54 -8.82
N ARG A 244 23.63 -7.76 -9.69
CA ARG A 244 23.23 -6.86 -10.77
C ARG A 244 21.75 -6.54 -10.63
N GLN A 245 21.40 -5.27 -10.62
CA GLN A 245 20.02 -4.83 -10.46
C GLN A 245 19.62 -3.93 -11.62
N VAL A 246 18.42 -4.16 -12.15
CA VAL A 246 17.80 -3.36 -13.20
C VAL A 246 16.43 -2.95 -12.70
N GLY A 247 16.12 -1.66 -12.79
CA GLY A 247 14.82 -1.15 -12.36
C GLY A 247 14.32 0.00 -13.23
N GLY A 248 13.02 0.26 -13.19
CA GLY A 248 12.37 1.39 -13.83
C GLY A 248 11.45 1.00 -14.98
N HIS A 249 11.18 1.96 -15.87
CA HIS A 249 10.29 1.76 -17.00
C HIS A 249 11.09 1.44 -18.26
N LEU A 250 10.89 0.23 -18.81
CA LEU A 250 11.59 -0.23 -20.02
C LEU A 250 10.58 -0.88 -20.96
N ASN A 251 10.64 -0.56 -22.24
CA ASN A 251 9.86 -1.31 -23.22
C ASN A 251 10.36 -2.75 -23.38
N ASP A 252 9.51 -3.62 -23.96
CA ASP A 252 9.80 -5.04 -24.13
C ASP A 252 11.09 -5.31 -24.90
N ALA A 253 11.36 -4.53 -25.96
CA ALA A 253 12.55 -4.73 -26.79
C ALA A 253 13.84 -4.44 -26.01
N SER A 254 13.87 -3.33 -25.26
CA SER A 254 14.98 -2.96 -24.39
C SER A 254 15.17 -3.96 -23.27
N LEU A 255 14.09 -4.43 -22.64
CA LEU A 255 14.16 -5.43 -21.57
C LEU A 255 14.71 -6.76 -22.08
N GLN A 256 14.23 -7.24 -23.23
CA GLN A 256 14.72 -8.47 -23.86
C GLN A 256 16.19 -8.37 -24.27
N GLN A 257 16.60 -7.24 -24.83
CA GLN A 257 18.00 -7.00 -25.20
C GLN A 257 18.90 -6.96 -23.97
N LEU A 258 18.53 -6.18 -22.96
CA LEU A 258 19.28 -6.06 -21.71
C LEU A 258 19.40 -7.40 -20.98
N SER A 259 18.33 -8.20 -20.95
CA SER A 259 18.34 -9.56 -20.40
C SER A 259 19.35 -10.47 -21.12
N LYS A 260 19.39 -10.43 -22.46
CA LYS A 260 20.36 -11.19 -23.26
C LYS A 260 21.80 -10.76 -22.98
N ASP A 261 22.05 -9.45 -22.90
CA ASP A 261 23.39 -8.91 -22.72
C ASP A 261 23.94 -9.17 -21.31
N ILE A 262 23.10 -9.04 -20.28
CA ILE A 262 23.48 -9.39 -18.90
C ILE A 262 23.81 -10.87 -18.79
N ASN A 263 23.01 -11.76 -19.39
CA ASN A 263 23.30 -13.20 -19.40
C ASN A 263 24.65 -13.50 -20.08
N ARG A 264 24.95 -12.88 -21.22
CA ARG A 264 26.24 -13.06 -21.92
C ARG A 264 27.44 -12.67 -21.04
N MET A 265 27.33 -11.60 -20.26
CA MET A 265 28.39 -11.17 -19.34
C MET A 265 28.57 -12.12 -18.14
N SER A 266 27.51 -12.79 -17.70
CA SER A 266 27.56 -13.76 -16.60
C SER A 266 28.23 -15.07 -17.02
N PHE A 267 28.00 -15.55 -18.24
CA PHE A 267 28.60 -16.79 -18.75
C PHE A 267 29.94 -16.60 -19.48
N GLY A 268 30.30 -15.38 -19.90
CA GLY A 268 31.55 -15.10 -20.62
C GLY A 268 32.84 -15.30 -19.81
N ASN A 269 32.77 -15.24 -18.47
CA ASN A 269 33.93 -15.44 -17.60
C ASN A 269 34.13 -16.90 -17.15
N ALA A 270 33.17 -17.80 -17.36
CA ALA A 270 33.28 -19.20 -16.92
C ALA A 270 34.11 -20.07 -17.89
N ASN A 271 34.34 -19.60 -19.12
CA ASN A 271 35.01 -20.37 -20.18
C ASN A 271 36.49 -20.02 -20.39
N GLN A 272 37.09 -19.19 -19.52
CA GLN A 272 38.49 -18.82 -19.60
C GLN A 272 39.37 -19.51 -18.56
N GLU A 273 39.08 -20.75 -18.15
CA GLU A 273 40.01 -21.49 -17.28
C GLU A 273 39.87 -23.02 -17.43
N ARG A 274 40.27 -23.55 -18.60
CA ARG A 274 40.86 -24.89 -18.68
C ARG A 274 41.56 -25.12 -20.03
N PRO A 275 42.90 -25.14 -20.09
CA PRO A 275 43.59 -25.82 -21.17
C PRO A 275 43.32 -27.33 -21.06
N PRO A 276 43.19 -28.06 -22.18
CA PRO A 276 42.98 -29.50 -22.16
C PRO A 276 44.24 -30.20 -21.62
N SER A 277 44.04 -31.08 -20.64
CA SER A 277 45.07 -31.92 -20.05
C SER A 277 45.54 -32.95 -21.10
N GLY A 278 46.65 -32.66 -21.78
CA GLY A 278 47.43 -33.64 -22.53
C GLY A 278 48.34 -34.43 -21.57
N GLY A 279 48.45 -35.73 -21.80
CA GLY A 279 49.01 -36.70 -20.85
C GLY A 279 50.54 -36.83 -20.77
N ASP A 280 50.90 -37.62 -19.76
CA ASP A 280 52.09 -38.45 -19.50
C ASP A 280 53.50 -37.84 -19.29
N SER A 281 53.96 -38.09 -18.04
CA SER A 281 55.28 -38.61 -17.63
C SER A 281 56.56 -37.81 -17.92
N HIS A 282 57.13 -37.16 -16.89
CA HIS A 282 58.32 -37.62 -16.15
C HIS A 282 58.85 -36.57 -15.16
N SER A 283 59.42 -37.06 -14.06
CA SER A 283 60.12 -36.31 -13.02
C SER A 283 61.37 -35.58 -13.50
N SER A 284 61.59 -34.34 -13.06
CA SER A 284 62.88 -33.89 -12.49
C SER A 284 62.73 -32.50 -11.85
N TYR A 285 63.48 -32.28 -10.78
CA TYR A 285 63.64 -31.01 -10.08
C TYR A 285 64.34 -29.99 -11.00
N ASP A 286 63.80 -28.78 -11.18
CA ASP A 286 64.59 -27.55 -11.01
C ASP A 286 63.78 -26.23 -11.02
N GLU A 287 64.36 -25.24 -10.37
CA GLU A 287 64.06 -23.81 -10.15
C GLU A 287 62.87 -23.10 -10.83
N ARG A 288 62.09 -22.37 -10.01
CA ARG A 288 61.12 -21.34 -10.44
C ARG A 288 61.83 -20.06 -10.89
N PRO A 289 61.44 -19.42 -12.01
CA PRO A 289 61.62 -17.99 -12.19
C PRO A 289 60.41 -17.25 -11.60
N LYS A 290 60.65 -16.40 -10.59
CA LYS A 290 59.65 -15.56 -9.91
C LYS A 290 59.15 -14.38 -10.75
N ASP A 291 59.50 -14.30 -12.03
CA ASP A 291 59.35 -13.08 -12.82
C ASP A 291 58.07 -13.00 -13.67
N GLN A 292 57.35 -14.11 -13.89
CA GLN A 292 56.11 -14.08 -14.68
C GLN A 292 54.88 -13.57 -13.91
N VAL A 293 54.81 -13.81 -12.59
CA VAL A 293 53.64 -13.39 -11.78
C VAL A 293 53.61 -11.87 -11.56
N LEU A 294 54.76 -11.20 -11.61
CA LEU A 294 54.83 -9.73 -11.47
C LEU A 294 54.41 -9.01 -12.76
N SER A 295 54.70 -9.60 -13.93
CA SER A 295 54.37 -8.99 -15.24
C SER A 295 52.85 -8.88 -15.45
N ASP A 296 52.09 -9.93 -15.16
CA ASP A 296 50.63 -9.96 -15.32
C ASP A 296 49.92 -8.98 -14.38
N PHE A 297 50.50 -8.75 -13.19
CA PHE A 297 49.94 -7.81 -12.21
C PHE A 297 50.14 -6.35 -12.65
N GLN A 298 51.30 -6.05 -13.24
CA GLN A 298 51.68 -4.69 -13.65
C GLN A 298 50.88 -4.20 -14.86
N GLU A 299 50.53 -5.10 -15.79
CA GLU A 299 49.67 -4.78 -16.95
C GLU A 299 48.21 -4.51 -16.58
N ARG A 300 47.65 -5.18 -15.56
CA ARG A 300 46.24 -5.02 -15.19
C ARG A 300 45.96 -3.90 -14.17
N TYR A 301 46.93 -3.57 -13.31
CA TYR A 301 46.69 -2.72 -12.14
C TYR A 301 47.70 -1.57 -11.96
N GLY A 302 48.71 -1.43 -12.81
CA GLY A 302 49.75 -0.39 -12.74
C GLY A 302 50.82 -0.65 -11.66
N GLU A 303 51.86 0.20 -11.60
CA GLU A 303 52.90 0.09 -10.55
C GLU A 303 52.31 0.40 -9.16
N GLY A 304 52.14 -0.63 -8.34
CA GLY A 304 51.68 -0.49 -6.96
C GLY A 304 52.71 0.25 -6.08
N PHE A 305 52.22 1.09 -5.16
CA PHE A 305 53.06 1.84 -4.24
C PHE A 305 53.32 1.04 -2.95
N LYS A 306 54.59 0.89 -2.54
CA LYS A 306 54.94 0.27 -1.25
C LYS A 306 54.71 1.26 -0.10
N LEU A 307 53.75 0.97 0.77
CA LEU A 307 53.54 1.74 1.99
C LEU A 307 54.70 1.51 2.97
N ALA A 308 55.36 2.60 3.38
CA ALA A 308 56.44 2.54 4.35
C ALA A 308 55.94 2.04 5.72
N LYS A 309 56.70 1.15 6.35
CA LYS A 309 56.36 0.52 7.62
C LYS A 309 56.35 1.57 8.74
N ALA A 310 55.21 1.77 9.40
CA ALA A 310 55.08 2.68 10.53
C ALA A 310 55.98 2.25 11.70
N ARG A 311 56.67 3.22 12.31
CA ARG A 311 57.55 3.03 13.47
C ARG A 311 56.69 2.88 14.74
N PRO A 312 57.02 1.96 15.67
CA PRO A 312 56.20 1.76 16.88
C PRO A 312 56.33 2.95 17.84
N ALA A 313 55.19 3.41 18.36
CA ALA A 313 55.09 4.46 19.37
C ALA A 313 55.50 3.93 20.75
N ALA A 314 56.24 4.75 21.51
CA ALA A 314 56.66 4.47 22.88
C ALA A 314 55.47 4.54 23.87
N PRO A 315 55.53 3.84 25.02
CA PRO A 315 54.39 3.68 25.91
C PRO A 315 54.22 4.90 26.82
N VAL A 316 52.98 5.38 26.98
CA VAL A 316 52.61 6.36 28.02
C VAL A 316 51.93 5.62 29.16
N ALA A 317 52.35 5.98 30.37
CA ALA A 317 52.14 5.29 31.63
C ALA A 317 50.68 5.31 32.15
N SER A 318 50.41 4.28 32.96
CA SER A 318 49.25 4.04 33.82
C SER A 318 49.03 5.10 34.90
N MET A 319 47.76 5.46 35.15
CA MET A 319 47.13 5.85 36.44
C MET A 319 45.71 6.35 36.12
N ALA A 320 44.62 6.14 36.85
CA ALA A 320 44.21 5.26 37.94
C ALA A 320 42.66 5.37 38.02
N SER A 321 41.99 4.29 38.45
CA SER A 321 40.71 4.18 39.20
C SER A 321 39.64 5.31 39.21
N VAL A 322 38.45 5.02 38.63
CA VAL A 322 37.07 4.86 39.22
C VAL A 322 36.76 5.67 40.52
N PRO A 323 35.56 6.30 40.77
CA PRO A 323 34.21 5.71 40.66
C PRO A 323 32.98 6.59 40.27
N THR A 324 31.88 5.84 40.17
CA THR A 324 30.41 6.01 40.07
C THR A 324 29.65 7.01 40.97
N ASN A 325 28.39 7.26 40.55
CA ASN A 325 27.19 7.87 41.19
C ASN A 325 27.15 9.42 41.21
N GLU A 326 26.03 10.11 40.95
CA GLU A 326 24.58 9.82 40.97
C GLU A 326 23.88 10.16 39.65
#